data_AF-A0A7V8E181-F1
#
_entry.id   AF-A0A7V8E181-F1
#
_cell.length_a   1.000
_cell.length_b   1.000
_cell.length_c   1.000
_cell.angle_alpha   90.00
_cell.angle_beta   90.00
_cell.angle_gamma   90.00
#
_symmetry.space_group_name_H-M   'P 1'
#
loop_
_entity.id
_entity.type
_entity.pdbx_description
1 polymer ?
#
loop_
_entity_poly.entity_id
_entity_poly.type
_entity_poly.pdbx_seq_one_letter_code
_entity_poly.pdbx_strand_id
1 'polypeptide(L)'
;MHAEIAYLFRHALLRDAAYQLQLPGDRAQLHRMAFAALERVFGGRPPQPGAATARLSKGFEPHGSDAFALELSGHAGIAAEKRAGSVDLREARKLYLRRAAEHAERQVRHAEAVELWKASAALDSGRRRADSLYRAGYAALWTGDLAGAEALLKRARSLFLRSGDRLGDAWVSVRLSD
;
A
#
# COMPACT_ATOMS: atom_id res chain seq x y z
N MET A 1 -6.67 39.87 8.61
CA MET A 1 -6.06 38.67 7.99
C MET A 1 -5.19 37.83 8.95
N HIS A 2 -4.44 38.42 9.90
CA HIS A 2 -3.61 37.63 10.84
C HIS A 2 -4.38 36.88 11.95
N ALA A 3 -5.53 37.38 12.40
CA ALA A 3 -6.30 36.77 13.49
C ALA A 3 -6.96 35.43 13.10
N GLU A 4 -7.49 35.33 11.88
CA GLU A 4 -8.11 34.10 11.35
C GLU A 4 -7.08 32.99 11.16
N ILE A 5 -5.91 33.30 10.62
CA ILE A 5 -4.80 32.35 10.46
C ILE A 5 -4.34 31.84 11.83
N ALA A 6 -4.18 32.74 12.82
CA ALA A 6 -3.80 32.36 14.17
C ALA A 6 -4.87 31.50 14.87
N TYR A 7 -6.15 31.73 14.58
CA TYR A 7 -7.25 30.90 15.06
C TYR A 7 -7.20 29.50 14.44
N LEU A 8 -7.11 29.39 13.11
CA LEU A 8 -7.05 28.11 12.41
C LEU A 8 -5.85 27.27 12.87
N PHE A 9 -4.68 27.89 13.02
CA PHE A 9 -3.49 27.20 13.52
C PHE A 9 -3.69 26.65 14.94
N ARG A 10 -4.15 27.49 15.89
CA ARG A 10 -4.42 27.04 17.26
C ARG A 10 -5.47 25.95 17.32
N HIS A 11 -6.54 26.09 16.53
CA HIS A 11 -7.60 25.10 16.48
C HIS A 11 -7.09 23.75 15.94
N ALA A 12 -6.32 23.75 14.85
CA ALA A 12 -5.72 22.54 14.30
C ALA A 12 -4.77 21.86 15.30
N LEU A 13 -3.93 22.65 15.98
CA LEU A 13 -2.99 22.15 16.97
C LEU A 13 -3.68 21.58 18.21
N LEU A 14 -4.69 22.27 18.75
CA LEU A 14 -5.48 21.77 19.87
C LEU A 14 -6.27 20.52 19.50
N ARG A 15 -6.81 20.44 18.28
CA ARG A 15 -7.51 19.25 17.78
C ARG A 15 -6.56 18.06 17.69
N ASP A 16 -5.36 18.25 17.15
CA ASP A 16 -4.37 17.18 17.05
C ASP A 16 -3.91 16.72 18.44
N ALA A 17 -3.62 17.66 19.35
CA ALA A 17 -3.27 17.33 20.73
C ALA A 17 -4.39 16.54 21.45
N ALA A 18 -5.65 16.99 21.33
CA ALA A 18 -6.80 16.30 21.91
C ALA A 18 -6.97 14.88 21.33
N TYR A 19 -6.72 14.72 20.03
CA TYR A 19 -6.75 13.42 19.37
C TYR A 19 -5.61 12.49 19.84
N GLN A 20 -4.39 13.00 20.02
CA GLN A 20 -3.27 12.22 20.54
C GLN A 20 -3.43 11.80 22.00
N LEU A 21 -4.22 12.54 22.79
CA LEU A 21 -4.53 12.20 24.19
C LEU A 21 -5.59 11.10 24.35
N GLN A 22 -6.25 10.68 23.27
CA GLN A 22 -7.24 9.59 23.33
C GLN A 22 -6.58 8.25 23.68
N LEU A 23 -7.32 7.40 24.40
CA LEU A 23 -6.86 6.04 24.65
C LEU A 23 -6.64 5.31 23.32
N PRO A 24 -5.59 4.48 23.20
CA PRO A 24 -5.31 3.77 21.94
C PRO A 24 -6.48 2.93 21.43
N GLY A 25 -7.32 2.39 22.32
CA GLY A 25 -8.52 1.62 21.97
C GLY A 25 -9.61 2.47 21.31
N ASP A 26 -9.88 3.66 21.85
CA ASP A 26 -10.88 4.60 21.32
C ASP A 26 -10.45 5.12 19.95
N ARG A 27 -9.17 5.46 19.82
CA ARG A 27 -8.57 5.84 18.54
C ARG A 27 -8.73 4.72 17.50
N ALA A 28 -8.38 3.49 17.85
CA ALA A 28 -8.56 2.33 16.95
C ALA A 28 -10.03 2.11 16.55
N GLN A 29 -10.98 2.39 17.45
CA GLN A 29 -12.41 2.34 17.14
C GLN A 29 -12.82 3.43 16.14
N LEU A 30 -12.34 4.67 16.31
CA LEU A 30 -12.58 5.75 15.34
C LEU A 30 -12.01 5.39 13.96
N HIS A 31 -10.81 4.83 13.89
CA HIS A 31 -10.25 4.36 12.62
C HIS A 31 -11.06 3.24 11.98
N ARG A 32 -11.60 2.32 12.77
CA ARG A 32 -12.49 1.27 12.26
C ARG A 32 -13.77 1.85 11.67
N MET A 33 -14.36 2.83 12.34
CA MET A 33 -15.58 3.51 11.86
C MET A 33 -15.30 4.31 10.59
N ALA A 34 -14.20 5.05 10.55
CA ALA A 34 -13.76 5.79 9.36
C ALA A 34 -13.51 4.84 8.18
N PHE A 35 -12.80 3.74 8.40
CA PHE A 35 -12.58 2.70 7.40
C PHE A 35 -13.92 2.17 6.83
N ALA A 36 -14.84 1.75 7.69
CA ALA A 36 -16.13 1.21 7.27
C ALA A 36 -17.01 2.25 6.53
N ALA A 37 -16.94 3.53 6.93
CA ALA A 37 -17.65 4.60 6.26
C ALA A 37 -17.08 4.86 4.86
N LEU A 38 -15.75 4.95 4.73
CA LEU A 38 -15.08 5.16 3.44
C LEU A 38 -15.32 3.98 2.48
N GLU A 39 -15.20 2.73 2.94
CA GLU A 39 -15.53 1.57 2.09
C GLU A 39 -16.96 1.69 1.55
N ARG A 40 -17.93 2.04 2.40
CA ARG A 40 -19.33 2.19 1.97
C ARG A 40 -19.52 3.31 0.95
N VAL A 41 -18.87 4.46 1.15
CA VAL A 41 -18.97 5.61 0.24
C VAL A 41 -18.41 5.26 -1.15
N PHE A 42 -17.36 4.45 -1.22
CA PHE A 42 -16.69 4.12 -2.48
C PHE A 42 -17.10 2.78 -3.09
N GLY A 43 -18.30 2.29 -2.79
CA GLY A 43 -18.89 1.11 -3.44
C GLY A 43 -18.49 -0.24 -2.83
N GLY A 44 -17.92 -0.23 -1.64
CA GLY A 44 -17.53 -1.42 -0.88
C GLY A 44 -16.07 -1.83 -1.10
N ARG A 45 -15.76 -3.07 -0.72
CA ARG A 45 -14.41 -3.60 -0.82
C ARG A 45 -14.14 -4.10 -2.25
N PRO A 46 -13.04 -3.65 -2.89
CA PRO A 46 -12.67 -4.15 -4.21
C PRO A 46 -12.34 -5.64 -4.16
N PRO A 47 -12.51 -6.37 -5.28
CA PRO A 47 -12.11 -7.77 -5.36
C PRO A 47 -10.60 -7.90 -5.10
N GLN A 48 -10.21 -9.02 -4.48
CA GLN A 48 -8.79 -9.33 -4.38
C GLN A 48 -8.23 -9.53 -5.79
N PRO A 49 -7.06 -8.94 -6.11
CA PRO A 49 -6.41 -9.21 -7.38
C PRO A 49 -6.18 -10.72 -7.51
N GLY A 50 -6.68 -11.31 -8.60
CA GLY A 50 -6.67 -12.75 -8.80
C GLY A 50 -5.26 -13.35 -8.65
N ALA A 51 -5.17 -14.51 -8.00
CA ALA A 51 -3.93 -15.24 -7.81
C ALA A 51 -3.48 -15.96 -9.09
N ALA A 52 -3.16 -15.24 -10.18
CA ALA A 52 -2.75 -15.91 -11.42
C ALA A 52 -1.88 -15.04 -12.35
N THR A 53 -0.59 -15.40 -12.38
CA THR A 53 0.24 -15.73 -13.58
C THR A 53 0.18 -14.96 -14.91
N ALA A 54 -0.62 -13.92 -15.11
CA ALA A 54 -0.66 -13.23 -16.41
C ALA A 54 -0.03 -11.84 -16.31
N ARG A 55 0.87 -11.53 -17.26
CA ARG A 55 1.38 -10.20 -17.65
C ARG A 55 0.66 -9.02 -17.01
N LEU A 56 1.44 -8.04 -16.53
CA LEU A 56 1.10 -6.61 -16.45
C LEU A 56 -0.42 -6.33 -16.40
N SER A 57 -0.92 -5.96 -15.23
CA SER A 57 -2.15 -5.18 -15.10
C SER A 57 -3.50 -5.80 -15.55
N LYS A 58 -3.55 -7.03 -16.10
CA LYS A 58 -4.82 -7.61 -16.58
C LYS A 58 -5.81 -8.01 -15.46
N GLY A 59 -5.40 -7.94 -14.19
CA GLY A 59 -6.22 -8.31 -13.02
C GLY A 59 -6.66 -7.14 -12.14
N PHE A 60 -6.39 -5.90 -12.52
CA PHE A 60 -6.73 -4.74 -11.71
C PHE A 60 -7.75 -3.85 -12.42
N GLU A 61 -9.03 -4.15 -12.21
CA GLU A 61 -10.09 -3.24 -12.61
C GLU A 61 -10.04 -1.99 -11.71
N PRO A 62 -10.08 -0.77 -12.30
CA PRO A 62 -10.22 0.45 -11.53
C PRO A 62 -11.42 0.35 -10.58
N HIS A 63 -11.24 0.78 -9.34
CA HIS A 63 -12.30 0.81 -8.34
C HIS A 63 -12.45 2.22 -7.77
N GLY A 64 -13.67 2.59 -7.36
CA GLY A 64 -13.97 3.93 -6.85
C GLY A 64 -13.13 4.34 -5.63
N SER A 65 -12.56 3.37 -4.92
CA SER A 65 -11.71 3.59 -3.75
C SER A 65 -10.22 3.77 -4.06
N ASP A 66 -9.78 3.66 -5.31
CA ASP A 66 -8.35 3.67 -5.68
C ASP A 66 -7.64 4.97 -5.28
N ALA A 67 -8.32 6.11 -5.44
CA ALA A 67 -7.79 7.41 -5.06
C ALA A 67 -7.60 7.58 -3.53
N PHE A 68 -8.28 6.76 -2.73
CA PHE A 68 -8.28 6.80 -1.26
C PHE A 68 -7.72 5.51 -0.64
N ALA A 69 -7.07 4.67 -1.45
CA ALA A 69 -6.61 3.37 -1.03
C ALA A 69 -5.51 3.49 0.04
N LEU A 70 -4.68 4.54 -0.01
CA LEU A 70 -3.65 4.75 1.01
C LEU A 70 -4.27 5.05 2.37
N GLU A 71 -5.26 5.94 2.41
CA GLU A 71 -6.01 6.33 3.60
C GLU A 71 -6.76 5.13 4.18
N LEU A 72 -7.45 4.36 3.34
CA LEU A 72 -8.12 3.12 3.73
C LEU A 72 -7.15 2.11 4.34
N SER A 73 -5.95 1.95 3.77
CA SER A 73 -4.90 1.10 4.35
C SER A 73 -4.45 1.61 5.73
N GLY A 74 -4.26 2.92 5.88
CA GLY A 74 -3.89 3.55 7.14
C GLY A 74 -4.93 3.32 8.25
N HIS A 75 -6.21 3.58 7.94
CA HIS A 75 -7.31 3.32 8.88
C HIS A 75 -7.41 1.83 9.26
N ALA A 76 -7.31 0.93 8.28
CA ALA A 76 -7.33 -0.51 8.54
C ALA A 76 -6.15 -0.95 9.43
N GLY A 77 -4.96 -0.38 9.22
CA GLY A 77 -3.77 -0.65 10.03
C GLY A 77 -3.93 -0.26 11.49
N ILE A 78 -4.31 0.98 11.76
CA ILE A 78 -4.51 1.47 13.13
C ILE A 78 -5.65 0.71 13.82
N ALA A 79 -6.73 0.40 13.09
CA ALA A 79 -7.85 -0.36 13.63
C ALA A 79 -7.49 -1.84 13.97
N ALA A 80 -6.46 -2.39 13.34
CA ALA A 80 -6.05 -3.79 13.49
C ALA A 80 -5.09 -4.06 14.65
N GLU A 81 -4.45 -3.03 15.23
CA GLU A 81 -3.36 -3.20 16.20
C GLU A 81 -3.76 -3.89 17.52
N LYS A 82 -5.05 -3.90 17.93
CA LYS A 82 -5.42 -4.34 19.29
C LYS A 82 -6.66 -5.24 19.47
N ARG A 83 -7.26 -5.85 18.43
CA ARG A 83 -8.47 -6.70 18.61
C ARG A 83 -8.45 -8.04 17.86
N ALA A 84 -9.06 -9.07 18.45
CA ALA A 84 -9.47 -10.32 17.81
C ALA A 84 -10.65 -10.07 16.85
N GLY A 85 -10.32 -9.45 15.73
CA GLY A 85 -11.11 -9.12 14.54
C GLY A 85 -10.18 -8.51 13.47
N SER A 86 -8.87 -8.65 13.72
CA SER A 86 -7.76 -8.01 13.04
C SER A 86 -7.35 -8.75 11.79
N VAL A 87 -7.81 -9.98 11.56
CA VAL A 87 -7.46 -10.71 10.33
C VAL A 87 -8.08 -10.01 9.12
N ASP A 88 -9.38 -9.73 9.13
CA ASP A 88 -10.04 -9.04 8.01
C ASP A 88 -9.44 -7.64 7.79
N LEU A 89 -9.22 -6.87 8.85
CA LEU A 89 -8.60 -5.54 8.75
C LEU A 89 -7.13 -5.60 8.31
N ARG A 90 -6.36 -6.63 8.68
CA ARG A 90 -4.99 -6.83 8.18
C ARG A 90 -4.98 -7.20 6.70
N GLU A 91 -5.90 -8.04 6.26
CA GLU A 91 -6.02 -8.36 4.83
C GLU A 91 -6.53 -7.17 4.03
N ALA A 92 -7.47 -6.39 4.57
CA ALA A 92 -7.90 -5.11 3.98
C ALA A 92 -6.74 -4.12 3.88
N ARG A 93 -5.92 -3.99 4.94
CA ARG A 93 -4.71 -3.15 4.91
C ARG A 93 -3.78 -3.55 3.76
N LYS A 94 -3.49 -4.84 3.61
CA LYS A 94 -2.63 -5.36 2.52
C LYS A 94 -3.23 -5.07 1.16
N LEU A 95 -4.53 -5.36 0.99
CA LEU A 95 -5.26 -5.11 -0.24
C LEU A 95 -5.15 -3.64 -0.64
N TYR A 96 -5.55 -2.73 0.23
CA TYR A 96 -5.57 -1.30 -0.07
C TYR A 96 -4.17 -0.71 -0.25
N LEU A 97 -3.16 -1.20 0.48
CA LEU A 97 -1.78 -0.75 0.25
C LEU A 97 -1.27 -1.12 -1.14
N ARG A 98 -1.59 -2.35 -1.59
CA ARG A 98 -1.32 -2.79 -2.95
C ARG A 98 -2.10 -1.94 -3.96
N ARG A 99 -3.39 -1.69 -3.74
CA ARG A 99 -4.20 -0.85 -4.65
C ARG A 99 -3.64 0.58 -4.74
N ALA A 100 -3.18 1.16 -3.64
CA ALA A 100 -2.54 2.47 -3.62
C ALA A 100 -1.27 2.48 -4.50
N ALA A 101 -0.44 1.45 -4.38
CA ALA A 101 0.77 1.31 -5.21
C ALA A 101 0.43 1.18 -6.71
N GLU A 102 -0.56 0.35 -7.07
CA GLU A 102 -1.03 0.19 -8.45
C GLU A 102 -1.65 1.49 -9.00
N HIS A 103 -2.40 2.22 -8.17
CA HIS A 103 -2.94 3.52 -8.53
C HIS A 103 -1.82 4.56 -8.75
N ALA A 104 -0.80 4.60 -7.90
CA ALA A 104 0.36 5.47 -8.07
C ALA A 104 1.14 5.16 -9.37
N GLU A 105 1.34 3.87 -9.71
CA GLU A 105 1.95 3.47 -10.99
C GLU A 105 1.15 3.98 -12.19
N ARG A 106 -0.19 3.84 -12.16
CA ARG A 106 -1.07 4.32 -13.24
C ARG A 106 -1.03 5.83 -13.42
N GLN A 107 -0.80 6.56 -12.33
CA GLN A 107 -0.65 8.02 -12.35
C GLN A 107 0.80 8.44 -12.63
N VAL A 108 1.70 7.50 -12.99
CA VAL A 108 3.11 7.78 -13.31
C VAL A 108 3.86 8.43 -12.12
N ARG A 109 3.37 8.22 -10.90
CA ARG A 109 3.98 8.72 -9.65
C ARG A 109 5.04 7.72 -9.18
N HIS A 110 6.10 7.53 -9.96
CA HIS A 110 7.07 6.44 -9.77
C HIS A 110 7.73 6.44 -8.39
N ALA A 111 8.16 7.61 -7.88
CA ALA A 111 8.79 7.70 -6.56
C ALA A 111 7.84 7.25 -5.43
N GLU A 112 6.57 7.65 -5.50
CA GLU A 112 5.54 7.22 -4.55
C GLU A 112 5.24 5.73 -4.69
N ALA A 113 5.14 5.23 -5.94
CA ALA A 113 4.92 3.81 -6.21
C ALA A 113 6.02 2.94 -5.61
N VAL A 114 7.30 3.35 -5.68
CA VAL A 114 8.41 2.63 -5.06
C VAL A 114 8.17 2.43 -3.56
N GLU A 115 7.83 3.51 -2.84
CA GLU A 115 7.62 3.47 -1.40
C GLU A 115 6.38 2.65 -1.02
N LEU A 116 5.29 2.78 -1.78
CA LEU A 116 4.07 2.00 -1.55
C LEU A 116 4.28 0.50 -1.82
N TRP A 117 5.05 0.14 -2.85
CA TRP A 117 5.38 -1.25 -3.13
C TRP A 117 6.32 -1.85 -2.08
N LYS A 118 7.30 -1.10 -1.59
CA LYS A 118 8.14 -1.51 -0.44
C LYS A 118 7.29 -1.75 0.81
N ALA A 119 6.35 -0.85 1.09
CA ALA A 119 5.43 -0.99 2.22
C ALA A 119 4.52 -2.21 2.06
N SER A 120 3.99 -2.47 0.86
CA SER A 120 3.23 -3.69 0.56
C SER A 120 4.08 -4.96 0.77
N ALA A 121 5.32 -4.97 0.26
CA ALA A 121 6.24 -6.08 0.43
C ALA A 121 6.59 -6.37 1.90
N ALA A 122 6.54 -5.37 2.78
CA ALA A 122 6.76 -5.54 4.21
C ALA A 122 5.60 -6.26 4.92
N LEU A 123 4.38 -6.20 4.37
CA LEU A 123 3.20 -6.85 4.93
C LEU A 123 2.92 -8.23 4.31
N ASP A 124 3.45 -8.51 3.13
CA ASP A 124 3.26 -9.76 2.41
C ASP A 124 4.37 -10.79 2.66
N SER A 125 4.12 -12.03 2.22
CA SER A 125 5.07 -13.13 2.26
C SER A 125 5.10 -13.91 0.93
N GLY A 126 6.13 -14.76 0.78
CA GLY A 126 6.29 -15.63 -0.38
C GLY A 126 6.25 -14.90 -1.72
N ARG A 127 5.43 -15.43 -2.65
CA ARG A 127 5.29 -14.91 -4.02
C ARG A 127 4.74 -13.48 -4.07
N ARG A 128 3.78 -13.12 -3.21
CA ARG A 128 3.23 -11.75 -3.18
C ARG A 128 4.28 -10.72 -2.79
N ARG A 129 5.11 -11.04 -1.80
CA ARG A 129 6.25 -10.20 -1.42
C ARG A 129 7.25 -10.04 -2.57
N ALA A 130 7.50 -11.13 -3.32
CA ALA A 130 8.38 -11.09 -4.48
C ALA A 130 7.83 -10.16 -5.58
N ASP A 131 6.54 -10.26 -5.89
CA ASP A 131 5.84 -9.39 -6.85
C ASP A 131 5.91 -7.90 -6.45
N SER A 132 5.60 -7.57 -5.20
CA SER A 132 5.71 -6.19 -4.71
C SER A 132 7.15 -5.67 -4.77
N LEU A 133 8.16 -6.48 -4.44
CA LEU A 133 9.57 -6.07 -4.57
C LEU A 133 10.00 -5.89 -6.03
N TYR A 134 9.55 -6.76 -6.93
CA TYR A 134 9.80 -6.63 -8.36
C TYR A 134 9.21 -5.31 -8.90
N ARG A 135 7.96 -4.99 -8.54
CA ARG A 135 7.31 -3.74 -8.94
C ARG A 135 7.97 -2.50 -8.34
N ALA A 136 8.40 -2.56 -7.08
CA ALA A 136 9.22 -1.50 -6.48
C ALA A 136 10.52 -1.28 -7.27
N GLY A 137 11.23 -2.36 -7.60
CA GLY A 137 12.47 -2.28 -8.38
C GLY A 137 12.22 -1.74 -9.79
N TYR A 138 11.14 -2.18 -10.44
CA TYR A 138 10.75 -1.68 -11.75
C TYR A 138 10.41 -0.18 -11.74
N ALA A 139 9.63 0.28 -10.75
CA ALA A 139 9.33 1.71 -10.59
C ALA A 139 10.59 2.54 -10.28
N ALA A 140 11.56 1.99 -9.54
CA ALA A 140 12.81 2.66 -9.20
C ALA A 140 13.72 2.91 -10.43
N LEU A 141 13.62 2.09 -11.47
CA LEU A 141 14.31 2.35 -12.74
C LEU A 141 13.85 3.69 -13.36
N TRP A 142 12.56 4.00 -13.27
CA TRP A 142 12.00 5.25 -13.79
C TRP A 142 12.35 6.48 -12.96
N THR A 143 12.80 6.30 -11.71
CA THR A 143 13.29 7.39 -10.86
C THR A 143 14.79 7.59 -10.96
N GLY A 144 15.50 6.77 -11.75
CA GLY A 144 16.95 6.81 -11.88
C GLY A 144 17.74 6.22 -10.71
N ASP A 145 17.07 5.60 -9.73
CA ASP A 145 17.71 4.91 -8.60
C ASP A 145 18.12 3.49 -9.02
N LEU A 146 19.16 3.39 -9.85
CA LEU A 146 19.61 2.13 -10.43
C LEU A 146 20.11 1.15 -9.35
N ALA A 147 20.85 1.66 -8.36
CA ALA A 147 21.36 0.84 -7.27
C ALA A 147 20.23 0.29 -6.39
N GLY A 148 19.24 1.13 -6.05
CA GLY A 148 18.05 0.71 -5.33
C GLY A 148 17.19 -0.28 -6.12
N ALA A 149 17.03 -0.04 -7.43
CA ALA A 149 16.32 -0.95 -8.33
C ALA A 149 16.97 -2.34 -8.35
N GLU A 150 18.29 -2.40 -8.55
CA GLU A 150 19.04 -3.66 -8.59
C GLU A 150 18.91 -4.43 -7.27
N ALA A 151 19.03 -3.74 -6.12
CA ALA A 151 18.89 -4.35 -4.81
C ALA A 151 17.48 -4.94 -4.60
N LEU A 152 16.43 -4.22 -5.01
CA LEU A 152 15.04 -4.68 -4.94
C LEU A 152 14.80 -5.89 -5.84
N LEU A 153 15.28 -5.84 -7.09
CA LEU A 153 15.15 -6.92 -8.06
C LEU A 153 15.88 -8.19 -7.60
N LYS A 154 17.12 -8.10 -7.13
CA LYS A 154 17.86 -9.25 -6.57
C LYS A 154 17.10 -9.92 -5.42
N ARG A 155 16.50 -9.13 -4.53
CA ARG A 155 15.66 -9.66 -3.44
C ARG A 155 14.40 -10.34 -3.96
N ALA A 156 13.71 -9.75 -4.93
CA ALA A 156 12.54 -10.34 -5.59
C ALA A 156 12.88 -11.69 -6.23
N ARG A 157 13.98 -11.75 -7.00
CA ARG A 157 14.49 -12.98 -7.61
C ARG A 157 14.69 -14.11 -6.61
N SER A 158 15.36 -13.79 -5.49
CA SER A 158 15.61 -14.78 -4.43
C SER A 158 14.32 -15.40 -3.89
N LEU A 159 13.23 -14.62 -3.82
CA LEU A 159 11.94 -15.11 -3.35
C LEU A 159 11.23 -15.94 -4.42
N PHE A 160 11.27 -15.53 -5.69
CA PHE A 160 10.69 -16.31 -6.79
C PHE A 160 11.35 -17.68 -6.93
N LEU A 161 12.68 -17.75 -6.83
CA LEU A 161 13.43 -19.01 -6.83
C LEU A 161 13.01 -19.91 -5.65
N ARG A 162 12.92 -19.35 -4.43
CA ARG A 162 12.46 -20.09 -3.25
C ARG A 162 11.01 -20.60 -3.39
N SER A 163 10.15 -19.88 -4.10
CA SER A 163 8.77 -20.31 -4.34
C SER A 163 8.59 -21.19 -5.59
N GLY A 164 9.67 -21.48 -6.33
CA GLY A 164 9.59 -22.22 -7.60
C GLY A 164 8.89 -21.47 -8.73
N ASP A 165 8.73 -20.15 -8.63
CA ASP A 165 8.05 -19.33 -9.64
C ASP A 165 9.03 -18.95 -10.75
N ARG A 166 9.12 -19.83 -11.75
CA ARG A 166 10.03 -19.66 -12.91
C ARG A 166 9.68 -18.45 -13.77
N LEU A 167 8.40 -18.06 -13.83
CA LEU A 167 7.98 -16.88 -14.60
C LEU A 167 8.45 -15.60 -13.90
N GLY A 168 8.28 -15.53 -12.58
CA GLY A 168 8.79 -14.43 -11.78
C GLY A 168 10.32 -14.28 -11.87
N ASP A 169 11.06 -15.39 -11.79
CA ASP A 169 12.52 -15.39 -11.96
C ASP A 169 12.96 -14.90 -13.35
N ALA A 170 12.28 -15.35 -14.41
CA ALA A 170 12.57 -14.91 -15.77
C ALA A 170 12.35 -13.39 -15.94
N TRP A 171 11.25 -12.85 -15.40
CA TRP A 171 10.98 -11.41 -15.47
C TRP A 171 12.04 -10.57 -14.78
N VAL A 172 12.49 -11.00 -13.60
CA VAL A 172 13.55 -10.30 -12.89
C VAL A 172 14.89 -10.40 -13.64
N SER A 173 15.19 -11.58 -14.21
CA SER A 173 16.46 -11.82 -14.91
C SER A 173 16.62 -10.95 -16.15
N VAL A 174 15.53 -10.74 -16.92
CA VAL A 174 15.54 -9.80 -18.05
C VAL A 174 15.91 -8.39 -17.57
N ARG A 175 15.28 -7.92 -16.50
CA ARG A 175 15.50 -6.56 -15.98
C ARG A 175 16.85 -6.32 -15.32
N LEU A 176 17.52 -7.36 -14.85
CA LEU A 176 18.87 -7.27 -14.29
C LEU A 176 19.97 -7.35 -15.36
N SER A 177 19.61 -7.69 -16.60
CA SER A 177 20.56 -7.82 -17.71
C SER A 177 20.57 -6.60 -18.64
N ASP A 178 19.57 -5.73 -18.53
CA ASP A 178 19.45 -4.44 -19.20
C ASP A 178 20.15 -3.34 -18.40
#